data_AF-A0A3S1C3T1-F1
#
_entry.id   AF-A0A3S1C3T1-F1
#
_cell.length_a   1.000
_cell.length_b   1.000
_cell.length_c   1.000
_cell.angle_alpha   90.00
_cell.angle_beta   90.00
_cell.angle_gamma   90.00
#
_symmetry.space_group_name_H-M   'P 1'
#
loop_
_entity.id
_entity.type
_entity.pdbx_description
1 polymer ?
#
loop_
_entity_poly.entity_id
_entity_poly.type
_entity_poly.pdbx_seq_one_letter_code
_entity_poly.pdbx_strand_id
1 'polypeptide(L)' 'MQAALHISTQVLPGQKIEIQVPNAAIGDTVDVFVILPEKPESKRRSIIEILEEIHTKRTPRSAEDIDKQLQDERESWDS' A
#
# COMPACT_ATOMS: atom_id res chain seq x y z
N MET A 1 -15.28 13.01 -35.49
CA MET A 1 -15.64 12.80 -34.07
C MET A 1 -15.10 11.42 -33.69
N GLN A 2 -14.17 11.35 -32.72
CA GLN A 2 -13.64 10.07 -32.25
C GLN A 2 -14.58 9.54 -31.15
N ALA A 3 -15.33 8.48 -31.43
CA ALA A 3 -16.22 7.87 -30.45
C ALA A 3 -15.39 7.05 -29.46
N ALA A 4 -15.12 7.60 -28.28
CA ALA A 4 -14.44 6.86 -27.22
C ALA A 4 -15.46 5.99 -26.47
N LEU A 5 -15.29 4.67 -26.53
CA LEU A 5 -16.12 3.71 -25.79
C LEU A 5 -15.44 3.38 -24.45
N HIS A 6 -16.02 3.84 -23.34
CA HIS A 6 -15.53 3.54 -22.00
C HIS A 6 -16.24 2.31 -21.44
N ILE A 7 -15.51 1.20 -21.27
CA ILE A 7 -16.02 -0.04 -20.66
C ILE A 7 -15.22 -0.32 -19.39
N SER A 8 -15.90 -0.35 -18.25
CA SER A 8 -15.34 -0.78 -16.98
C SER A 8 -15.40 -2.31 -16.89
N THR A 9 -14.24 -2.97 -16.92
CA THR A 9 -14.12 -4.43 -16.83
C THR A 9 -13.12 -4.81 -15.72
N GLN A 10 -13.29 -6.00 -15.15
CA GLN A 10 -12.44 -6.50 -14.07
C GLN A 10 -11.31 -7.38 -14.63
N VAL A 11 -10.16 -7.36 -13.96
CA VAL A 11 -9.03 -8.22 -14.32
C VAL A 11 -9.32 -9.65 -13.87
N LEU A 12 -9.33 -10.58 -14.82
CA LEU A 12 -9.51 -12.01 -14.59
C LEU A 12 -8.21 -12.67 -14.10
N PRO A 13 -8.27 -13.88 -13.52
CA PRO A 13 -7.08 -14.65 -13.14
C PRO A 13 -6.09 -14.78 -14.30
N GLY A 14 -4.79 -14.65 -13.98
CA GLY A 14 -3.73 -14.63 -14.99
C GLY A 14 -3.51 -13.26 -15.65
N GLN A 15 -3.98 -12.17 -15.04
CA GLN A 15 -3.77 -10.79 -15.50
C GLN A 15 -4.40 -10.52 -16.88
N LYS A 16 -5.60 -11.08 -17.11
CA LYS A 16 -6.32 -10.97 -18.39
C LYS A 16 -7.50 -10.02 -18.29
N ILE A 17 -7.85 -9.38 -19.40
CA ILE A 17 -9.02 -8.52 -19.53
C ILE A 17 -9.80 -8.99 -20.77
N GLU A 18 -11.10 -9.20 -20.62
CA GLU A 18 -12.02 -9.48 -21.74
C GLU A 18 -12.92 -8.28 -21.97
N ILE A 19 -13.02 -7.85 -23.23
CA ILE A 19 -13.83 -6.70 -23.67
C ILE A 19 -14.74 -7.19 -24.79
N GLN A 20 -16.05 -7.05 -24.61
CA GLN A 20 -17.03 -7.29 -25.66
C GLN A 20 -17.43 -5.95 -26.27
N VAL A 21 -17.06 -5.72 -27.53
CA VAL A 21 -17.37 -4.48 -28.24
C VAL A 21 -18.78 -4.60 -28.83
N PRO A 22 -19.77 -3.80 -28.38
CA PRO A 22 -21.08 -3.80 -28.99
C PRO A 22 -20.99 -3.23 -30.40
N ASN A 23 -21.63 -3.90 -31.35
CA ASN A 23 -21.77 -3.49 -32.76
C ASN A 23 -20.49 -3.53 -33.62
N ALA A 24 -19.44 -4.24 -33.21
CA ALA A 24 -18.31 -4.52 -34.09
C ALA A 24 -18.62 -5.74 -34.98
N ALA A 25 -18.41 -5.60 -36.28
CA ALA A 25 -18.49 -6.70 -37.24
C ALA A 25 -17.11 -7.35 -37.43
N ILE A 26 -17.13 -8.58 -37.95
CA ILE A 26 -15.90 -9.26 -38.34
C ILE A 26 -15.22 -8.44 -39.45
N GLY A 27 -14.00 -7.97 -39.19
CA GLY A 27 -13.22 -7.14 -40.12
C GLY A 27 -13.09 -5.67 -39.71
N ASP A 28 -13.77 -5.23 -38.67
CA ASP A 28 -13.64 -3.87 -38.16
C ASP A 28 -12.29 -3.65 -37.48
N THR A 29 -11.66 -2.51 -37.76
CA THR A 29 -10.42 -2.10 -37.10
C THR A 29 -10.75 -1.38 -35.80
N VAL A 30 -10.17 -1.84 -34.69
CA VAL A 30 -10.41 -1.28 -33.35
C VAL A 30 -9.07 -0.95 -32.70
N ASP A 31 -8.92 0.29 -32.24
CA ASP A 31 -7.78 0.73 -31.43
C ASP A 31 -8.11 0.57 -29.93
N VAL A 32 -7.26 -0.16 -29.19
CA VAL A 32 -7.43 -0.40 -27.75
C VAL A 32 -6.32 0.29 -26.98
N PHE A 33 -6.70 1.19 -26.07
CA PHE A 33 -5.78 1.86 -25.15
C PHE A 33 -6.07 1.42 -23.71
N VAL A 34 -5.07 0.83 -23.06
CA VAL A 34 -5.14 0.43 -21.65
C VAL A 34 -4.39 1.46 -20.81
N ILE A 35 -5.13 2.21 -19.98
CA ILE A 35 -4.55 3.11 -18.99
C ILE A 35 -4.69 2.44 -17.64
N LEU A 36 -3.57 2.01 -17.06
CA LEU A 36 -3.57 1.50 -15.71
C LEU A 36 -3.70 2.69 -14.74
N PRO A 37 -4.64 2.63 -13.78
CA PRO A 37 -4.68 3.65 -12.74
C PRO A 37 -3.35 3.64 -12.00
N GLU A 38 -2.83 4.83 -11.68
CA GLU A 38 -1.74 4.95 -10.70
C GLU A 38 -2.21 4.25 -9.43
N LYS A 39 -1.63 3.09 -9.14
CA LYS A 39 -1.78 2.51 -7.81
C LYS A 39 -1.19 3.56 -6.88
N PRO A 40 -1.90 4.00 -5.82
CA PRO A 40 -1.26 4.83 -4.82
C PRO A 40 -0.04 4.05 -4.38
N GLU A 41 1.16 4.54 -4.71
CA GLU A 41 2.38 3.95 -4.20
C GLU A 41 2.15 3.86 -2.69
N SER A 42 2.23 2.66 -2.14
CA SER A 42 2.24 2.52 -0.69
C SER A 42 3.39 3.41 -0.26
N LYS A 43 3.09 4.57 0.34
CA LYS A 43 4.12 5.52 0.78
C LYS A 43 5.03 4.70 1.68
N ARG A 44 6.17 4.29 1.15
CA ARG A 44 7.19 3.55 1.89
C ARG A 44 7.71 4.60 2.85
N ARG A 45 7.12 4.64 4.04
CA ARG A 45 7.56 5.58 5.07
C ARG A 45 9.02 5.27 5.35
N SER A 46 9.84 6.31 5.39
CA SER A 46 11.23 6.13 5.77
C SER A 46 11.28 5.60 7.20
N ILE A 47 12.19 4.67 7.49
CA ILE A 47 12.42 4.20 8.86
C ILE A 47 12.77 5.38 9.76
N ILE A 48 13.46 6.40 9.22
CA ILE A 48 13.83 7.62 9.94
C ILE A 48 12.58 8.41 10.35
N GLU A 49 11.62 8.60 9.44
CA GLU A 49 10.35 9.30 9.73
C GLU A 49 9.55 8.58 10.83
N ILE A 50 9.56 7.25 10.81
CA ILE A 50 8.89 6.44 11.85
C ILE A 50 9.58 6.63 13.21
N LEU A 51 10.92 6.64 13.25
CA LEU A 51 11.67 6.85 14.48
C LEU A 51 11.46 8.25 15.06
N GLU A 52 11.44 9.29 14.22
CA GLU A 52 11.12 10.65 14.64
C GLU A 52 9.70 10.74 15.22
N GLU A 53 8.71 10.16 14.56
CA GLU A 53 7.33 10.13 15.07
C GLU A 53 7.26 9.43 16.44
N ILE A 54 7.96 8.30 16.62
CA ILE A 54 8.01 7.59 17.90
C ILE A 54 8.67 8.43 18.99
N HIS A 55 9.78 9.12 18.67
CA HIS A 55 10.46 10.00 19.62
C HIS A 55 9.61 11.19 20.05
N THR A 56 8.74 11.72 19.18
CA THR A 56 7.80 12.79 19.59
C THR A 56 6.70 12.31 20.55
N LYS A 57 6.34 11.04 20.50
CA LYS A 57 5.23 10.46 21.28
C LYS A 57 5.69 9.80 22.58
N ARG A 58 6.98 9.52 22.73
CA ARG A 58 7.54 8.85 23.91
C ARG A 58 8.49 9.77 24.63
N THR A 59 8.40 9.79 25.96
CA THR A 59 9.46 10.38 26.78
C THR A 59 10.75 9.59 26.56
N PRO A 60 11.87 10.24 26.20
CA PRO A 60 13.15 9.57 26.10
C PRO A 60 13.54 9.01 27.47
N ARG A 61 13.97 7.75 27.49
CA ARG A 61 14.49 7.08 28.69
C ARG A 61 15.94 6.73 28.44
N SER A 62 16.77 6.89 29.47
CA SER A 62 18.16 6.43 29.36
C SER A 62 18.21 4.91 29.41
N ALA A 63 19.33 4.33 28.96
CA ALA A 63 19.56 2.90 29.12
C ALA A 63 19.60 2.51 30.60
N GLU A 64 20.22 3.35 31.45
CA GLU A 64 20.29 3.12 32.90
C GLU A 64 18.90 3.11 33.55
N ASP A 65 17.98 3.98 33.11
CA ASP A 65 16.60 4.01 33.60
C ASP A 65 15.81 2.75 33.22
N ILE A 66 16.13 2.15 32.08
CA ILE A 66 15.50 0.91 31.61
C ILE A 66 16.07 -0.26 32.42
N ASP A 67 17.39 -0.32 32.56
CA ASP A 67 18.08 -1.37 33.30
C ASP A 67 17.64 -1.40 34.77
N LYS A 68 17.53 -0.22 35.40
CA LYS A 68 17.03 -0.11 36.77
C LYS A 68 15.59 -0.63 36.90
N GLN A 69 14.69 -0.25 35.99
CA GLN A 69 13.32 -0.76 36.02
C GLN A 69 13.29 -2.29 35.88
N LEU A 70 14.08 -2.85 34.95
CA LEU A 70 14.13 -4.30 34.74
C LEU A 70 14.66 -5.04 35.97
N GLN A 71 15.60 -4.44 36.70
CA GLN A 71 16.11 -4.98 37.95
C GLN A 71 15.04 -4.95 39.05
N ASP A 72 14.37 -3.82 39.23
CA ASP A 72 13.28 -3.65 40.21
C ASP A 72 12.12 -4.64 39.94
N GLU A 73 11.78 -4.86 38.66
CA GLU A 73 10.76 -5.85 38.25
C GLU A 73 11.17 -7.28 38.60
N ARG A 74 12.43 -7.66 38.38
CA ARG A 74 12.94 -9.00 38.74
C ARG A 74 12.88 -9.23 40.25
N GLU A 75 13.35 -8.28 41.04
CA GLU A 75 13.35 -8.36 42.50
C GLU A 75 11.92 -8.47 43.06
N SER A 76 10.94 -7.84 42.39
CA SER A 76 9.52 -7.94 42.77
C SER A 76 8.87 -9.30 42.53
N TRP A 77 9.47 -10.16 41.69
CA TRP A 77 8.96 -11.51 41.42
C TRP A 77 9.62 -12.58 42.31
N ASP A 78 10.78 -12.26 42.88
CA ASP A 78 11.54 -13.13 43.79
C ASP A 78 11.13 -12.96 45.28
N SER A 79 10.20 -12.05 45.60
CA SER A 79 9.56 -11.88 46.92
C SER A 79 8.10 -12.35 46.95
#